data_AF-A0A965DDT4-F1
#
_entry.id   AF-A0A965DDT4-F1
#
_cell.length_a   1.000
_cell.length_b   1.000
_cell.length_c   1.000
_cell.angle_alpha   90.00
_cell.angle_beta   90.00
_cell.angle_gamma   90.00
#
_symmetry.space_group_name_H-M   'P 1'
#
loop_
_entity.id
_entity.type
_entity.pdbx_description
1 polymer ?
#
loop_
_entity_poly.entity_id
_entity_poly.type
_entity_poly.pdbx_seq_one_letter_code
_entity_poly.pdbx_strand_id
1 'polypeptide(L)'
;MKKGSTSEHLRMMDSSHEHVPKWHLWGPYVSERSWGTVREDYSQDGEAWNYFPHDLARSKAYRWSEDGIAGVSDRYQIMALSFAFWNGKDPILKERLYGVNGSEGNHGEDVKEVYFYEDNLPSHAYMRYRYFYPVDEFPYQKILEANQGRAKSEQEFEIEDTEEFLKKRFFEISIETMKINHQDLAFCLTCTNHCEEEKELSLLPQITLRNTWSWDPNEKHLQMQYDEEHGAIYFEQPQNMRIPFINFYYSIGKRYFYSKES
;
A
#
# COMPACT_ATOMS: atom_id res chain seq x y z
N MET A 1 -27.14 -9.80 -26.49
CA MET A 1 -25.85 -10.06 -25.82
C MET A 1 -25.09 -11.09 -26.64
N LYS A 2 -23.83 -10.84 -27.02
CA LYS A 2 -23.01 -11.89 -27.67
C LYS A 2 -22.85 -13.04 -26.67
N LYS A 3 -23.09 -14.27 -27.12
CA LYS A 3 -22.88 -15.49 -26.34
C LYS A 3 -21.42 -15.50 -25.86
N GLY A 4 -21.18 -15.50 -24.54
CA GLY A 4 -19.84 -15.60 -23.94
C GLY A 4 -19.24 -14.33 -23.30
N SER A 5 -19.97 -13.23 -23.10
CA SER A 5 -19.46 -12.09 -22.34
C SER A 5 -19.61 -12.33 -20.83
N THR A 6 -18.51 -12.46 -20.09
CA THR A 6 -18.51 -12.51 -18.61
C THR A 6 -18.74 -11.12 -18.01
N SER A 7 -19.04 -11.01 -16.71
CA SER A 7 -19.12 -9.72 -16.02
C SER A 7 -17.86 -8.88 -16.21
N GLU A 8 -16.68 -9.53 -16.27
CA GLU A 8 -15.42 -8.84 -16.51
C GLU A 8 -15.34 -8.25 -17.92
N HIS A 9 -15.79 -8.98 -18.95
CA HIS A 9 -15.83 -8.45 -20.31
C HIS A 9 -16.73 -7.20 -20.38
N LEU A 10 -17.84 -7.18 -19.64
CA LEU A 10 -18.73 -6.01 -19.58
C LEU A 10 -18.03 -4.80 -18.94
N ARG A 11 -17.30 -5.00 -17.83
CA ARG A 11 -16.52 -3.93 -17.18
C ARG A 11 -15.44 -3.35 -18.10
N MET A 12 -14.73 -4.22 -18.82
CA MET A 12 -13.70 -3.80 -19.76
C MET A 12 -14.28 -3.06 -20.99
N MET A 13 -15.53 -3.36 -21.39
CA MET A 13 -16.21 -2.64 -22.48
C MET A 13 -16.77 -1.28 -22.06
N ASP A 14 -17.19 -1.13 -20.80
CA ASP A 14 -17.67 0.14 -20.19
C ASP A 14 -16.55 1.19 -20.05
N SER A 15 -15.30 0.81 -20.34
CA SER A 15 -14.09 1.62 -20.18
C SER A 15 -13.84 2.62 -21.32
N SER A 16 -14.76 2.76 -22.27
CA SER A 16 -14.52 3.54 -23.49
C SER A 16 -15.00 4.98 -23.36
N HIS A 17 -14.08 5.93 -23.64
CA HIS A 17 -14.28 7.38 -23.90
C HIS A 17 -14.07 8.38 -22.74
N GLU A 18 -13.58 7.96 -21.58
CA GLU A 18 -13.18 8.88 -20.49
C GLU A 18 -11.65 8.94 -20.33
N HIS A 19 -11.10 10.05 -19.79
CA HIS A 19 -9.67 10.17 -19.48
C HIS A 19 -9.20 9.11 -18.47
N VAL A 20 -10.08 8.70 -17.57
CA VAL A 20 -9.90 7.58 -16.65
C VAL A 20 -11.10 6.65 -16.81
N PRO A 21 -10.90 5.39 -17.25
CA PRO A 21 -11.98 4.42 -17.26
C PRO A 21 -12.57 4.23 -15.87
N LYS A 22 -13.90 4.17 -15.76
CA LYS A 22 -14.62 4.06 -14.49
C LYS A 22 -14.07 2.98 -13.57
N TRP A 23 -13.91 1.76 -14.09
CA TRP A 23 -13.41 0.64 -13.30
C TRP A 23 -11.93 0.78 -12.92
N HIS A 24 -11.16 1.61 -13.62
CA HIS A 24 -9.77 1.95 -13.28
C HIS A 24 -9.66 3.25 -12.48
N LEU A 25 -10.78 3.80 -12.00
CA LEU A 25 -10.76 4.96 -11.11
C LEU A 25 -10.02 4.64 -9.83
N TRP A 26 -10.28 3.46 -9.25
CA TRP A 26 -9.62 2.95 -8.05
C TRP A 26 -8.85 1.68 -8.38
N GLY A 27 -7.67 1.50 -7.82
CA GLY A 27 -6.88 0.29 -8.06
C GLY A 27 -5.58 0.26 -7.26
N PRO A 28 -4.78 -0.78 -7.43
CA PRO A 28 -3.51 -0.96 -6.72
C PRO A 28 -2.43 -0.11 -7.40
N TYR A 29 -2.61 1.22 -7.32
CA TYR A 29 -1.74 2.18 -7.98
C TYR A 29 -0.69 2.75 -7.04
N VAL A 30 -0.67 2.36 -5.76
CA VAL A 30 0.42 2.64 -4.82
C VAL A 30 1.48 1.54 -4.90
N SER A 31 2.68 1.87 -4.45
CA SER A 31 3.70 0.85 -4.20
C SER A 31 3.56 0.31 -2.79
N GLU A 32 4.20 -0.81 -2.50
CA GLU A 32 4.49 -1.23 -1.12
C GLU A 32 5.95 -0.97 -0.73
N ARG A 33 6.77 -0.49 -1.67
CA ARG A 33 8.20 -0.17 -1.51
C ARG A 33 8.57 1.04 -2.37
N SER A 34 8.05 2.22 -2.03
CA SER A 34 8.30 3.44 -2.80
C SER A 34 9.59 4.20 -2.41
N TRP A 35 10.32 3.72 -1.39
CA TRP A 35 11.60 4.28 -0.96
C TRP A 35 12.76 3.82 -1.86
N GLY A 36 13.87 4.56 -1.85
CA GLY A 36 15.06 4.24 -2.64
C GLY A 36 14.91 4.41 -4.17
N THR A 37 13.85 5.06 -4.63
CA THR A 37 13.57 5.21 -6.07
C THR A 37 14.20 6.47 -6.66
N VAL A 38 14.63 6.39 -7.93
CA VAL A 38 15.16 7.54 -8.69
C VAL A 38 14.20 8.72 -8.83
N ARG A 39 12.89 8.50 -8.63
CA ARG A 39 11.89 9.58 -8.67
C ARG A 39 11.93 10.42 -7.40
N GLU A 40 12.26 9.82 -6.26
CA GLU A 40 12.33 10.48 -4.96
C GLU A 40 13.75 10.90 -4.56
N ASP A 41 14.70 10.77 -5.50
CA ASP A 41 16.08 11.19 -5.35
C ASP A 41 16.26 12.67 -5.68
N TYR A 42 16.74 13.43 -4.70
CA TYR A 42 17.18 14.82 -4.87
C TYR A 42 18.58 15.03 -4.30
N SER A 43 19.37 13.96 -4.21
CA SER A 43 20.78 14.05 -3.86
C SER A 43 21.57 14.73 -4.97
N GLN A 44 22.76 15.24 -4.64
CA GLN A 44 23.62 15.90 -5.65
C GLN A 44 24.33 14.90 -6.55
N ASP A 45 24.49 13.67 -6.09
CA ASP A 45 25.27 12.58 -6.67
C ASP A 45 24.44 11.50 -7.36
N GLY A 46 23.10 11.52 -7.22
CA GLY A 46 22.20 10.52 -7.82
C GLY A 46 22.10 9.20 -7.03
N GLU A 47 22.35 9.25 -5.72
CA GLU A 47 22.37 8.10 -4.81
C GLU A 47 21.01 7.91 -4.13
N ALA A 48 20.00 7.56 -4.92
CA ALA A 48 18.60 7.39 -4.50
C ALA A 48 18.41 6.54 -3.22
N TRP A 49 19.16 5.44 -3.11
CA TRP A 49 19.08 4.50 -1.99
C TRP A 49 19.47 5.11 -0.66
N ASN A 50 20.55 5.89 -0.65
CA ASN A 50 21.05 6.57 0.56
C ASN A 50 20.28 7.86 0.84
N TYR A 51 19.76 8.51 -0.20
CA TYR A 51 18.99 9.74 -0.06
C TYR A 51 17.62 9.52 0.58
N PHE A 52 16.93 8.44 0.19
CA PHE A 52 15.60 8.13 0.71
C PHE A 52 15.47 6.66 1.14
N PRO A 53 16.11 6.27 2.27
CA PRO A 53 16.05 4.91 2.79
C PRO A 53 14.68 4.60 3.40
N HIS A 54 14.45 3.29 3.67
CA HIS A 54 13.25 2.78 4.36
C HIS A 54 12.94 3.53 5.66
N ASP A 55 13.95 3.95 6.43
CA ASP A 55 13.72 4.68 7.69
C ASP A 55 13.11 6.07 7.50
N LEU A 56 13.39 6.74 6.37
CA LEU A 56 12.73 8.00 6.05
C LEU A 56 11.34 7.79 5.43
N ALA A 57 11.08 6.63 4.84
CA ALA A 57 9.84 6.30 4.14
C ALA A 57 8.58 6.51 5.01
N ARG A 58 8.71 6.27 6.32
CA ARG A 58 7.62 6.42 7.30
C ARG A 58 7.40 7.85 7.79
N SER A 59 8.27 8.79 7.42
CA SER A 59 8.27 10.16 7.97
C SER A 59 8.40 11.25 6.92
N LYS A 60 8.36 10.90 5.63
CA LYS A 60 8.48 11.82 4.52
C LYS A 60 7.22 11.77 3.65
N ALA A 61 6.70 12.93 3.28
CA ALA A 61 5.69 13.02 2.23
C ALA A 61 6.35 12.80 0.86
N TYR A 62 5.80 11.89 0.07
CA TYR A 62 6.29 11.58 -1.26
C TYR A 62 5.81 12.65 -2.25
N ARG A 63 6.58 12.86 -3.33
CA ARG A 63 6.24 13.84 -4.37
C ARG A 63 5.58 13.18 -5.57
N TRP A 64 6.03 11.99 -5.94
CA TRP A 64 5.71 11.34 -7.22
C TRP A 64 4.94 10.04 -7.10
N SER A 65 4.82 9.49 -5.90
CA SER A 65 4.14 8.22 -5.61
C SER A 65 3.50 8.26 -4.23
N GLU A 66 2.90 7.15 -3.81
CA GLU A 66 2.57 6.84 -2.42
C GLU A 66 2.83 5.36 -2.15
N ASP A 67 2.84 5.00 -0.86
CA ASP A 67 3.17 3.66 -0.38
C ASP A 67 2.05 3.11 0.51
N GLY A 68 1.88 1.79 0.53
CA GLY A 68 1.04 1.10 1.51
C GLY A 68 0.78 -0.36 1.17
N ILE A 69 0.94 -1.24 2.16
CA ILE A 69 0.68 -2.69 1.99
C ILE A 69 -0.74 -2.94 1.49
N ALA A 70 -0.85 -3.64 0.34
CA ALA A 70 -2.10 -3.93 -0.36
C ALA A 70 -2.97 -2.69 -0.61
N GLY A 71 -2.33 -1.54 -0.78
CA GLY A 71 -3.02 -0.27 -0.85
C GLY A 71 -3.80 -0.08 -2.16
N VAL A 72 -4.88 0.69 -2.06
CA VAL A 72 -5.73 1.05 -3.18
C VAL A 72 -5.87 2.56 -3.20
N SER A 73 -5.59 3.17 -4.34
CA SER A 73 -5.75 4.61 -4.53
C SER A 73 -6.63 4.92 -5.71
N ASP A 74 -7.05 6.17 -5.80
CA ASP A 74 -7.54 6.67 -7.06
C ASP A 74 -6.41 6.68 -8.11
N ARG A 75 -6.77 6.80 -9.39
CA ARG A 75 -5.87 6.71 -10.55
C ARG A 75 -4.66 7.66 -10.46
N TYR A 76 -4.77 8.77 -9.74
CA TYR A 76 -3.72 9.78 -9.60
C TYR A 76 -3.22 9.93 -8.16
N GLN A 77 -3.53 8.95 -7.30
CA GLN A 77 -3.09 8.86 -5.92
C GLN A 77 -3.39 10.13 -5.11
N ILE A 78 -4.49 10.82 -5.39
CA ILE A 78 -4.94 11.95 -4.57
C ILE A 78 -5.31 11.45 -3.17
N MET A 79 -5.91 10.26 -3.12
CA MET A 79 -6.28 9.54 -1.93
C MET A 79 -5.83 8.09 -2.08
N ALA A 80 -5.06 7.62 -1.11
CA ALA A 80 -4.63 6.23 -0.98
C ALA A 80 -5.18 5.64 0.32
N LEU A 81 -5.67 4.42 0.22
CA LEU A 81 -6.05 3.58 1.35
C LEU A 81 -5.07 2.43 1.48
N SER A 82 -4.66 2.13 2.70
CA SER A 82 -3.75 1.03 3.00
C SER A 82 -4.00 0.51 4.41
N PHE A 83 -3.24 -0.51 4.81
CA PHE A 83 -3.32 -1.11 6.12
C PHE A 83 -1.95 -1.12 6.77
N ALA A 84 -1.93 -0.84 8.07
CA ALA A 84 -0.77 -1.00 8.93
C ALA A 84 -1.05 -2.07 9.98
N PHE A 85 -0.02 -2.85 10.31
CA PHE A 85 -0.08 -3.93 11.28
C PHE A 85 0.94 -3.70 12.39
N TRP A 86 0.63 -4.16 13.60
CA TRP A 86 1.59 -4.12 14.70
C TRP A 86 1.40 -5.31 15.62
N ASN A 87 2.47 -6.08 15.84
CA ASN A 87 2.46 -7.29 16.67
C ASN A 87 2.76 -7.01 18.16
N GLY A 88 2.78 -5.74 18.57
CA GLY A 88 3.10 -5.33 19.95
C GLY A 88 4.59 -5.27 20.28
N LYS A 89 5.47 -5.70 19.36
CA LYS A 89 6.93 -5.84 19.58
C LYS A 89 7.76 -5.10 18.55
N ASP A 90 7.27 -4.99 17.33
CA ASP A 90 7.94 -4.31 16.24
C ASP A 90 8.18 -2.84 16.62
N PRO A 91 9.38 -2.27 16.38
CA PRO A 91 9.67 -0.87 16.72
C PRO A 91 8.88 0.13 15.88
N ILE A 92 8.22 -0.32 14.82
CA ILE A 92 7.47 0.52 13.87
C ILE A 92 6.16 -0.15 13.47
N LEU A 93 5.23 0.65 12.95
CA LEU A 93 4.05 0.10 12.26
C LEU A 93 4.49 -0.56 10.96
N LYS A 94 3.94 -1.75 10.71
CA LYS A 94 4.14 -2.46 9.45
C LYS A 94 3.16 -1.96 8.40
N GLU A 95 3.51 -0.85 7.78
CA GLU A 95 2.71 -0.15 6.77
C GLU A 95 3.30 -0.23 5.34
N ARG A 96 4.55 -0.68 5.24
CA ARG A 96 5.36 -0.77 4.01
C ARG A 96 6.24 -2.02 4.07
N LEU A 97 6.63 -2.53 2.91
CA LEU A 97 7.57 -3.64 2.83
C LEU A 97 9.00 -3.15 3.03
N TYR A 98 9.72 -3.92 3.84
CA TYR A 98 11.13 -3.80 4.10
C TYR A 98 11.94 -4.65 3.15
N GLY A 99 13.17 -4.24 2.93
CA GLY A 99 14.17 -5.07 2.31
C GLY A 99 15.51 -4.36 2.26
N VAL A 100 16.42 -4.91 1.48
CA VAL A 100 17.79 -4.41 1.33
C VAL A 100 17.92 -3.65 0.02
N ASN A 101 18.73 -2.60 0.00
CA ASN A 101 19.12 -1.91 -1.22
C ASN A 101 20.26 -2.64 -1.96
N GLY A 102 20.63 -2.15 -3.15
CA GLY A 102 21.64 -2.79 -3.99
C GLY A 102 23.05 -2.92 -3.39
N SER A 103 23.39 -2.10 -2.39
CA SER A 103 24.66 -2.18 -1.65
C SER A 103 24.58 -3.01 -0.37
N GLU A 104 23.37 -3.27 0.11
CA GLU A 104 23.09 -4.03 1.33
C GLU A 104 22.84 -5.52 1.06
N GLY A 105 22.32 -5.87 -0.11
CA GLY A 105 22.10 -7.25 -0.54
C GLY A 105 23.26 -7.84 -1.33
N ASN A 106 23.51 -9.14 -1.17
CA ASN A 106 24.56 -9.85 -1.91
C ASN A 106 24.17 -10.12 -3.38
N HIS A 107 22.87 -10.22 -3.72
CA HIS A 107 22.39 -10.25 -5.12
C HIS A 107 21.66 -8.95 -5.55
N GLY A 108 21.77 -7.89 -4.75
CA GLY A 108 21.28 -6.56 -5.07
C GLY A 108 20.05 -6.17 -4.25
N GLU A 109 19.21 -5.33 -4.84
CA GLU A 109 17.98 -4.87 -4.19
C GLU A 109 16.98 -6.02 -4.08
N ASP A 110 16.45 -6.25 -2.88
CA ASP A 110 15.43 -7.27 -2.67
C ASP A 110 14.49 -6.94 -1.50
N VAL A 111 13.23 -7.41 -1.57
CA VAL A 111 12.24 -7.32 -0.49
C VAL A 111 12.38 -8.54 0.41
N LYS A 112 12.64 -8.31 1.71
CA LYS A 112 12.94 -9.39 2.66
C LYS A 112 11.71 -9.80 3.47
N GLU A 113 10.59 -9.90 2.77
CA GLU A 113 9.27 -10.19 3.32
C GLU A 113 8.48 -11.15 2.43
N VAL A 114 7.61 -11.95 3.05
CA VAL A 114 6.82 -12.95 2.32
C VAL A 114 5.41 -12.42 2.06
N TYR A 115 5.07 -12.28 0.78
CA TYR A 115 3.76 -11.84 0.33
C TYR A 115 3.43 -12.35 -1.07
N PHE A 116 2.14 -12.41 -1.39
CA PHE A 116 1.65 -12.91 -2.66
C PHE A 116 0.47 -12.08 -3.17
N TYR A 117 0.51 -11.72 -4.45
CA TYR A 117 -0.67 -11.28 -5.19
C TYR A 117 -1.41 -12.52 -5.70
N GLU A 118 -2.51 -12.89 -5.04
CA GLU A 118 -3.19 -14.15 -5.32
C GLU A 118 -4.21 -14.05 -6.45
N ASP A 119 -4.90 -12.91 -6.55
CA ASP A 119 -5.88 -12.64 -7.61
C ASP A 119 -6.00 -11.13 -7.87
N ASN A 120 -6.26 -10.77 -9.12
CA ASN A 120 -6.57 -9.41 -9.53
C ASN A 120 -7.25 -9.43 -10.91
N LEU A 121 -8.54 -9.08 -10.96
CA LEU A 121 -9.24 -8.94 -12.23
C LEU A 121 -8.69 -7.72 -13.02
N PRO A 122 -8.68 -7.73 -14.37
CA PRO A 122 -8.22 -6.58 -15.17
C PRO A 122 -8.89 -5.23 -14.85
N SER A 123 -10.13 -5.26 -14.37
CA SER A 123 -10.89 -4.10 -13.88
C SER A 123 -10.64 -3.74 -12.41
N HIS A 124 -9.79 -4.51 -11.71
CA HIS A 124 -9.58 -4.48 -10.27
C HIS A 124 -10.88 -4.59 -9.46
N ALA A 125 -11.91 -5.23 -10.03
CA ALA A 125 -13.19 -5.43 -9.35
C ALA A 125 -13.08 -6.40 -8.17
N TYR A 126 -12.09 -7.28 -8.21
CA TYR A 126 -11.67 -8.14 -7.12
C TYR A 126 -10.15 -8.20 -7.10
N MET A 127 -9.57 -8.08 -5.92
CA MET A 127 -8.13 -8.21 -5.66
C MET A 127 -7.94 -8.97 -4.35
N ARG A 128 -6.94 -9.86 -4.32
CA ARG A 128 -6.56 -10.60 -3.12
C ARG A 128 -5.05 -10.60 -2.95
N TYR A 129 -4.63 -10.16 -1.77
CA TYR A 129 -3.25 -10.08 -1.34
C TYR A 129 -3.07 -10.91 -0.07
N ARG A 130 -1.95 -11.63 0.02
CA ARG A 130 -1.59 -12.39 1.21
C ARG A 130 -0.25 -11.94 1.73
N TYR A 131 -0.16 -11.76 3.04
CA TYR A 131 1.03 -11.25 3.72
C TYR A 131 1.35 -12.06 4.96
N PHE A 132 2.62 -12.27 5.24
CA PHE A 132 3.08 -13.00 6.42
C PHE A 132 3.89 -12.06 7.32
N TYR A 133 3.42 -11.90 8.56
CA TYR A 133 3.98 -10.97 9.53
C TYR A 133 4.40 -11.71 10.80
N PRO A 134 5.68 -11.65 11.25
CA PRO A 134 6.12 -12.37 12.43
C PRO A 134 5.36 -11.93 13.70
N VAL A 135 5.16 -12.85 14.63
CA VAL A 135 4.57 -12.53 15.96
C VAL A 135 5.57 -11.91 16.94
N ASP A 136 6.85 -12.01 16.61
CA ASP A 136 7.98 -11.42 17.32
C ASP A 136 8.52 -10.22 16.52
N GLU A 137 9.42 -9.41 17.11
CA GLU A 137 10.01 -8.24 16.44
C GLU A 137 10.53 -8.61 15.04
N PHE A 138 10.23 -7.79 14.03
CA PHE A 138 10.71 -8.07 12.69
C PHE A 138 12.25 -7.94 12.67
N PRO A 139 13.01 -8.92 12.14
CA PRO A 139 14.46 -9.00 12.33
C PRO A 139 15.24 -8.10 11.36
N TYR A 140 14.94 -6.79 11.33
CA TYR A 140 15.52 -5.80 10.41
C TYR A 140 17.06 -5.84 10.37
N GLN A 141 17.68 -5.67 11.54
CA GLN A 141 19.14 -5.59 11.67
C GLN A 141 19.81 -6.92 11.32
N LYS A 142 19.22 -8.04 11.74
CA LYS A 142 19.74 -9.38 11.45
C LYS A 142 19.73 -9.66 9.94
N ILE A 143 18.65 -9.29 9.25
CA ILE A 143 18.54 -9.42 7.79
C ILE A 143 19.61 -8.57 7.09
N LEU A 144 19.78 -7.31 7.53
CA LEU A 144 20.77 -6.40 6.96
C LEU A 144 22.20 -6.92 7.13
N GLU A 145 22.61 -7.24 8.37
CA GLU A 145 23.95 -7.71 8.69
C GLU A 145 24.29 -9.04 8.00
N ALA A 146 23.32 -9.97 7.95
CA ALA A 146 23.52 -11.25 7.31
C ALA A 146 23.74 -11.13 5.80
N ASN A 147 23.01 -10.24 5.12
CA ASN A 147 23.17 -10.05 3.67
C ASN A 147 24.43 -9.24 3.32
N GLN A 148 24.79 -8.23 4.12
CA GLN A 148 26.05 -7.48 3.93
C GLN A 148 27.30 -8.37 4.12
N GLY A 149 27.22 -9.37 4.99
CA GLY A 149 28.32 -10.29 5.28
C GLY A 149 28.53 -11.39 4.25
N ARG A 150 27.62 -11.57 3.28
CA ARG A 150 27.63 -12.69 2.33
C ARG A 150 28.32 -12.35 1.02
N ALA A 151 29.00 -13.32 0.44
CA ALA A 151 29.55 -13.25 -0.89
C ALA A 151 28.46 -13.44 -1.96
N LYS A 152 28.72 -12.95 -3.18
CA LYS A 152 27.80 -13.13 -4.33
C LYS A 152 27.54 -14.59 -4.70
N SER A 153 28.41 -15.51 -4.30
CA SER A 153 28.24 -16.96 -4.53
C SER A 153 27.34 -17.65 -3.50
N GLU A 154 27.07 -16.99 -2.38
CA GLU A 154 26.20 -17.52 -1.33
C GLU A 154 24.74 -17.18 -1.65
N GLN A 155 23.80 -17.97 -1.13
CA GLN A 155 22.37 -17.63 -1.19
C GLN A 155 22.11 -16.39 -0.35
N GLU A 156 21.02 -15.67 -0.61
CA GLU A 156 20.60 -14.57 0.25
C GLU A 156 20.10 -15.10 1.60
N PHE A 157 20.08 -14.23 2.61
CA PHE A 157 19.42 -14.55 3.88
C PHE A 157 18.00 -13.99 3.85
N GLU A 158 17.01 -14.87 3.91
CA GLU A 158 15.60 -14.51 3.86
C GLU A 158 14.96 -14.49 5.25
N ILE A 159 13.82 -13.82 5.36
CA ILE A 159 13.01 -13.91 6.58
C ILE A 159 12.55 -15.35 6.84
N GLU A 160 12.42 -16.18 5.81
CA GLU A 160 12.09 -17.60 5.94
C GLU A 160 13.17 -18.41 6.68
N ASP A 161 14.42 -17.93 6.70
CA ASP A 161 15.54 -18.52 7.42
C ASP A 161 15.55 -18.16 8.93
N THR A 162 14.62 -17.31 9.37
CA THR A 162 14.51 -16.87 10.77
C THR A 162 13.83 -17.94 11.62
N GLU A 163 14.11 -17.92 12.93
CA GLU A 163 13.51 -18.92 13.83
C GLU A 163 11.99 -18.82 13.86
N GLU A 164 11.47 -17.60 13.73
CA GLU A 164 10.05 -17.28 13.70
C GLU A 164 9.35 -18.02 12.55
N PHE A 165 9.85 -17.89 11.32
CA PHE A 165 9.26 -18.56 10.16
C PHE A 165 9.46 -20.08 10.20
N LEU A 166 10.64 -20.56 10.60
CA LEU A 166 10.93 -21.99 10.75
C LEU A 166 10.01 -22.67 11.79
N LYS A 167 9.63 -21.94 12.85
CA LYS A 167 8.70 -22.40 13.91
C LYS A 167 7.23 -22.08 13.60
N LYS A 168 6.91 -21.54 12.42
CA LYS A 168 5.56 -21.10 12.01
C LYS A 168 4.93 -20.06 12.95
N ARG A 169 5.77 -19.17 13.50
CA ARG A 169 5.38 -18.10 14.42
C ARG A 169 5.14 -16.80 13.68
N PHE A 170 4.06 -16.75 12.91
CA PHE A 170 3.64 -15.58 12.15
C PHE A 170 2.11 -15.50 12.07
N PHE A 171 1.62 -14.31 11.76
CA PHE A 171 0.28 -14.08 11.25
C PHE A 171 0.27 -14.23 9.74
N GLU A 172 -0.70 -14.96 9.20
CA GLU A 172 -1.06 -14.89 7.77
C GLU A 172 -2.24 -13.93 7.65
N ILE A 173 -2.05 -12.87 6.86
CA ILE A 173 -3.02 -11.80 6.67
C ILE A 173 -3.48 -11.82 5.22
N SER A 174 -4.74 -12.17 5.00
CA SER A 174 -5.40 -12.08 3.70
C SER A 174 -6.15 -10.76 3.62
N ILE A 175 -5.84 -9.95 2.62
CA ILE A 175 -6.48 -8.66 2.35
C ILE A 175 -7.19 -8.79 1.01
N GLU A 176 -8.51 -8.73 1.06
CA GLU A 176 -9.35 -8.76 -0.13
C GLU A 176 -9.94 -7.36 -0.34
N THR A 177 -9.90 -6.89 -1.59
CA THR A 177 -10.64 -5.69 -2.02
C THR A 177 -11.68 -6.08 -3.06
N MET A 178 -12.90 -5.63 -2.86
CA MET A 178 -14.03 -5.86 -3.75
C MET A 178 -14.68 -4.55 -4.14
N LYS A 179 -14.97 -4.38 -5.42
CA LYS A 179 -15.76 -3.24 -5.91
C LYS A 179 -17.22 -3.64 -6.02
N ILE A 180 -18.08 -3.02 -5.21
CA ILE A 180 -19.54 -3.15 -5.35
C ILE A 180 -19.97 -2.51 -6.67
N ASN A 181 -19.35 -1.37 -6.99
CA ASN A 181 -19.39 -0.70 -8.29
C ASN A 181 -18.08 0.09 -8.47
N HIS A 182 -17.97 0.92 -9.52
CA HIS A 182 -16.74 1.66 -9.82
C HIS A 182 -16.39 2.79 -8.83
N GLN A 183 -17.28 3.13 -7.89
CA GLN A 183 -17.10 4.16 -6.85
C GLN A 183 -16.98 3.57 -5.45
N ASP A 184 -17.58 2.40 -5.19
CA ASP A 184 -17.71 1.83 -3.86
C ASP A 184 -16.83 0.58 -3.69
N LEU A 185 -15.94 0.64 -2.70
CA LEU A 185 -15.00 -0.41 -2.36
C LEU A 185 -15.35 -1.00 -0.99
N ALA A 186 -15.21 -2.31 -0.87
CA ALA A 186 -15.24 -3.05 0.37
C ALA A 186 -13.89 -3.73 0.58
N PHE A 187 -13.43 -3.76 1.83
CA PHE A 187 -12.20 -4.43 2.25
C PHE A 187 -12.55 -5.49 3.27
N CYS A 188 -11.99 -6.69 3.10
CA CYS A 188 -12.11 -7.78 4.06
C CYS A 188 -10.70 -8.22 4.44
N LEU A 189 -10.41 -8.22 5.74
CA LEU A 189 -9.13 -8.66 6.27
C LEU A 189 -9.36 -9.89 7.12
N THR A 190 -8.67 -10.97 6.78
CA THR A 190 -8.66 -12.21 7.57
C THR A 190 -7.25 -12.43 8.09
N CYS A 191 -7.10 -12.39 9.41
CA CYS A 191 -5.81 -12.61 10.08
C CYS A 191 -5.83 -13.97 10.79
N THR A 192 -4.94 -14.86 10.38
CA THR A 192 -4.75 -16.19 10.97
C THR A 192 -3.47 -16.19 11.80
N ASN A 193 -3.57 -16.39 13.10
CA ASN A 193 -2.42 -16.68 13.95
C ASN A 193 -2.02 -18.15 13.78
N HIS A 194 -0.81 -18.40 13.28
CA HIS A 194 -0.29 -19.77 13.09
C HIS A 194 0.45 -20.32 14.34
N CYS A 195 0.56 -19.53 15.41
CA CYS A 195 1.13 -20.00 16.67
C CYS A 195 0.17 -20.94 17.42
N GLU A 196 0.75 -21.79 18.27
CA GLU A 196 -0.03 -22.57 19.27
C GLU A 196 -0.63 -21.69 20.37
N GLU A 197 0.00 -20.54 20.63
CA GLU A 197 -0.40 -19.57 21.64
C GLU A 197 -1.25 -18.45 21.01
N GLU A 198 -2.19 -17.88 21.76
CA GLU A 198 -2.88 -16.65 21.37
C GLU A 198 -1.88 -15.48 21.30
N LYS A 199 -1.93 -14.72 20.20
CA LYS A 199 -1.08 -13.56 19.93
C LYS A 199 -1.94 -12.40 19.48
N GLU A 200 -1.62 -11.21 19.98
CA GLU A 200 -2.32 -9.98 19.65
C GLU A 200 -1.75 -9.38 18.36
N LEU A 201 -2.63 -8.93 17.49
CA LEU A 201 -2.30 -8.18 16.28
C LEU A 201 -3.16 -6.93 16.25
N SER A 202 -2.52 -5.77 16.31
CA SER A 202 -3.19 -4.49 16.08
C SER A 202 -3.29 -4.22 14.58
N LEU A 203 -4.45 -3.75 14.15
CA LEU A 203 -4.74 -3.38 12.77
C LEU A 203 -5.13 -1.89 12.70
N LEU A 204 -4.55 -1.17 11.76
CA LEU A 204 -4.89 0.23 11.51
C LEU A 204 -5.13 0.46 10.01
N PRO A 205 -6.39 0.68 9.59
CA PRO A 205 -6.68 1.24 8.28
C PRO A 205 -6.16 2.67 8.19
N GLN A 206 -5.47 2.99 7.10
CA GLN A 206 -4.87 4.31 6.88
C GLN A 206 -5.45 4.95 5.61
N ILE A 207 -5.62 6.27 5.68
CA ILE A 207 -5.94 7.10 4.52
C ILE A 207 -4.84 8.15 4.40
N THR A 208 -4.11 8.12 3.30
CA THR A 208 -3.11 9.13 2.98
C THR A 208 -3.64 10.01 1.86
N LEU A 209 -3.48 11.32 2.02
CA LEU A 209 -3.84 12.31 1.03
C LEU A 209 -2.58 12.86 0.39
N ARG A 210 -2.62 13.02 -0.94
CA ARG A 210 -1.50 13.56 -1.69
C ARG A 210 -1.17 14.98 -1.22
N ASN A 211 0.09 15.18 -0.88
CA ASN A 211 0.61 16.52 -0.71
C ASN A 211 0.71 17.21 -2.09
N THR A 212 -0.08 18.27 -2.30
CA THR A 212 -0.06 19.06 -3.55
C THR A 212 1.07 20.08 -3.60
N TRP A 213 1.86 20.20 -2.52
CA TRP A 213 3.00 21.11 -2.38
C TRP A 213 2.62 22.58 -2.67
N SER A 214 1.41 22.95 -2.28
CA SER A 214 0.97 24.34 -2.35
C SER A 214 1.47 25.14 -1.16
N TRP A 215 1.89 26.37 -1.44
CA TRP A 215 2.24 27.39 -0.45
C TRP A 215 1.22 28.54 -0.46
N ASP A 216 0.16 28.44 -1.27
CA ASP A 216 -0.93 29.42 -1.29
C ASP A 216 -1.90 29.10 -0.15
N PRO A 217 -2.05 29.97 0.86
CA PRO A 217 -2.96 29.72 1.97
C PRO A 217 -4.45 29.68 1.54
N ASN A 218 -4.77 30.12 0.33
CA ASN A 218 -6.13 30.07 -0.21
C ASN A 218 -6.39 28.82 -1.07
N GLU A 219 -5.36 27.99 -1.31
CA GLU A 219 -5.56 26.74 -2.03
C GLU A 219 -6.46 25.81 -1.23
N LYS A 220 -7.44 25.23 -1.92
CA LYS A 220 -8.40 24.33 -1.30
C LYS A 220 -7.83 22.92 -1.27
N HIS A 221 -7.92 22.29 -0.11
CA HIS A 221 -7.48 20.91 0.12
C HIS A 221 -8.66 20.01 0.48
N LEU A 222 -8.48 18.70 0.35
CA LEU A 222 -9.41 17.71 0.89
C LEU A 222 -9.60 17.91 2.39
N GLN A 223 -10.85 17.93 2.83
CA GLN A 223 -11.20 18.12 4.24
C GLN A 223 -11.77 16.84 4.80
N MET A 224 -11.17 16.36 5.90
CA MET A 224 -11.72 15.27 6.70
C MET A 224 -12.79 15.84 7.63
N GLN A 225 -13.95 15.19 7.66
CA GLN A 225 -15.06 15.53 8.55
C GLN A 225 -15.65 14.25 9.15
N TYR A 226 -16.24 14.37 10.33
CA TYR A 226 -16.97 13.27 10.97
C TYR A 226 -18.47 13.51 10.80
N ASP A 227 -19.16 12.50 10.28
CA ASP A 227 -20.61 12.44 10.14
C ASP A 227 -21.19 11.72 11.37
N GLU A 228 -21.66 12.48 12.35
CA GLU A 228 -22.24 11.94 13.59
C GLU A 228 -23.53 11.14 13.33
N GLU A 229 -24.30 11.49 12.30
CA GLU A 229 -25.58 10.82 11.98
C GLU A 229 -25.34 9.40 11.49
N HIS A 230 -24.30 9.20 10.68
CA HIS A 230 -23.98 7.91 10.06
C HIS A 230 -22.79 7.19 10.72
N GLY A 231 -22.14 7.80 11.70
CA GLY A 231 -20.97 7.26 12.40
C GLY A 231 -19.77 7.06 11.48
N ALA A 232 -19.56 7.95 10.51
CA ALA A 232 -18.60 7.78 9.43
C ALA A 232 -17.61 8.94 9.34
N ILE A 233 -16.38 8.64 8.92
CA ILE A 233 -15.46 9.69 8.47
C ILE A 233 -15.70 9.90 6.98
N TYR A 234 -15.75 11.16 6.52
CA TYR A 234 -15.76 11.44 5.10
C TYR A 234 -14.76 12.51 4.71
N PHE A 235 -14.40 12.45 3.44
CA PHE A 235 -13.58 13.45 2.78
C PHE A 235 -14.38 14.06 1.64
N GLU A 236 -14.39 15.39 1.56
CA GLU A 236 -15.04 16.10 0.47
C GLU A 236 -14.00 16.89 -0.33
N GLN A 237 -13.89 16.58 -1.62
CA GLN A 237 -13.05 17.35 -2.51
C GLN A 237 -13.70 18.70 -2.82
N PRO A 238 -13.03 19.82 -2.56
CA PRO A 238 -13.57 21.13 -2.90
C PRO A 238 -13.69 21.32 -4.41
N GLN A 239 -14.73 22.04 -4.83
CA GLN A 239 -14.85 22.48 -6.23
C GLN A 239 -13.61 23.28 -6.65
N ASN A 240 -13.09 22.97 -7.83
CA ASN A 240 -11.90 23.58 -8.44
C ASN A 240 -10.60 23.38 -7.62
N MET A 241 -10.50 22.35 -6.79
CA MET A 241 -9.21 21.94 -6.21
C MET A 241 -8.21 21.66 -7.34
N ARG A 242 -7.05 22.30 -7.28
CA ARG A 242 -5.97 22.07 -8.22
C ARG A 242 -5.34 20.71 -7.94
N ILE A 243 -5.15 19.92 -8.99
CA ILE A 243 -4.36 18.69 -8.91
C ILE A 243 -3.14 18.86 -9.82
N PRO A 244 -1.93 18.97 -9.25
CA PRO A 244 -0.72 19.14 -10.04
C PRO A 244 -0.58 18.05 -11.11
N PHE A 245 -0.08 18.44 -12.29
CA PHE A 245 0.24 17.54 -13.40
C PHE A 245 -0.95 16.85 -14.10
N ILE A 246 -2.20 17.20 -13.76
CA ILE A 246 -3.40 16.77 -14.48
C ILE A 246 -3.95 17.95 -15.30
N ASN A 247 -4.03 17.77 -16.63
CA ASN A 247 -4.45 18.81 -17.57
C ASN A 247 -5.92 18.70 -18.01
N PHE A 248 -6.72 17.92 -17.28
CA PHE A 248 -8.16 17.74 -17.51
C PHE A 248 -8.89 17.74 -16.16
N TYR A 249 -10.21 17.87 -16.18
CA TYR A 249 -11.00 17.85 -14.95
C TYR A 249 -10.98 16.45 -14.32
N TYR A 250 -10.47 16.34 -13.10
CA TYR A 250 -10.47 15.12 -12.32
C TYR A 250 -10.99 15.39 -10.92
N SER A 251 -11.93 14.56 -10.46
CA SER A 251 -12.46 14.66 -9.12
C SER A 251 -12.80 13.30 -8.54
N ILE A 252 -12.40 13.09 -7.30
CA ILE A 252 -12.81 11.95 -6.46
C ILE A 252 -14.10 12.25 -5.69
N GLY A 253 -14.65 13.47 -5.77
CA GLY A 253 -15.89 13.85 -5.12
C GLY A 253 -15.88 13.68 -3.60
N LYS A 254 -17.04 13.28 -3.05
CA LYS A 254 -17.22 12.96 -1.62
C LYS A 254 -17.02 11.45 -1.39
N ARG A 255 -16.27 11.09 -0.35
CA ARG A 255 -15.96 9.70 0.02
C ARG A 255 -16.22 9.45 1.48
N TYR A 256 -16.96 8.39 1.78
CA TYR A 256 -17.30 7.97 3.12
C TYR A 256 -16.54 6.70 3.48
N PHE A 257 -16.09 6.64 4.73
CA PHE A 257 -15.34 5.54 5.29
C PHE A 257 -16.09 5.03 6.52
N TYR A 258 -16.53 3.79 6.39
CA TYR A 258 -17.22 3.06 7.44
C TYR A 258 -16.29 1.95 7.90
N SER A 259 -16.16 1.78 9.21
CA SER A 259 -15.58 0.58 9.79
C SER A 259 -16.65 -0.12 10.59
N LYS A 260 -16.64 -1.45 10.53
CA LYS A 260 -17.46 -2.30 11.39
C LYS A 260 -16.56 -3.42 11.86
N GLU A 261 -16.26 -3.44 13.15
CA GLU A 261 -15.67 -4.61 13.79
C GLU A 261 -16.79 -5.67 13.92
N SER A 262 -16.51 -6.89 13.47
CA SER A 262 -17.45 -8.02 13.52
C SER A 262 -16.86 -9.17 14.31
#